data_AF-A0A010TCV6-F1
#
_entry.id   AF-A0A010TCV6-F1
#
_cell.length_a   1.000
_cell.length_b   1.000
_cell.length_c   1.000
_cell.angle_alpha   90.00
_cell.angle_beta   90.00
_cell.angle_gamma   90.00
#
_symmetry.space_group_name_H-M   'P 1'
#
loop_
_entity.id
_entity.type
_entity.pdbx_description
1 polymer ?
#
loop_
_entity_poly.entity_id
_entity_poly.type
_entity_poly.pdbx_seq_one_letter_code
_entity_poly.pdbx_strand_id
1 'polypeptide(L)'
;MPSLHPDPPYVPPTSHPSNRYMALTSNCSDMPTLFVDTHAPLDILHDAAGYRIRAVTQVLENLAMRGEIASDSVILNDFALLCAIPLRDGCDLLDVIGRRLQARPSA
;
A
#
# COMPACT_ATOMS: atom_id res chain seq x y z
N MET A 1 -30.65 20.58 16.12
CA MET A 1 -29.56 19.61 15.91
C MET A 1 -29.83 18.91 14.59
N PRO A 2 -28.86 18.82 13.67
CA PRO A 2 -29.06 18.11 12.43
C PRO A 2 -29.27 16.63 12.73
N SER A 3 -30.33 16.03 12.18
CA SER A 3 -30.54 14.59 12.22
C SER A 3 -29.44 13.90 11.41
N LEU A 4 -28.47 13.25 12.08
CA LEU A 4 -27.49 12.38 11.41
C LEU A 4 -28.22 11.13 10.92
N HIS A 5 -28.34 10.98 9.60
CA HIS A 5 -28.78 9.73 9.00
C HIS A 5 -27.55 8.84 8.85
N PRO A 6 -27.52 7.63 9.44
CA PRO A 6 -26.38 6.73 9.31
C PRO A 6 -26.25 6.25 7.85
N ASP A 7 -25.01 6.05 7.41
CA ASP A 7 -24.73 5.49 6.10
C ASP A 7 -25.29 4.06 5.98
N PRO A 8 -25.73 3.65 4.78
CA PRO A 8 -26.16 2.27 4.55
C PRO A 8 -25.02 1.27 4.80
N PRO A 9 -25.33 0.01 5.12
CA PRO A 9 -24.32 -1.03 5.30
C PRO A 9 -23.45 -1.17 4.06
N TYR A 10 -22.13 -1.30 4.27
CA TYR A 10 -21.19 -1.49 3.18
C TYR A 10 -21.47 -2.78 2.41
N VAL A 11 -21.44 -2.70 1.08
CA VAL A 11 -21.50 -3.85 0.18
C VAL A 11 -20.15 -3.96 -0.51
N PRO A 12 -19.37 -5.04 -0.26
CA PRO A 12 -18.09 -5.26 -0.92
C PRO A 12 -18.25 -5.26 -2.44
N PRO A 13 -17.41 -4.53 -3.19
CA PRO A 13 -17.43 -4.60 -4.64
C PRO A 13 -17.06 -6.03 -5.05
N THR A 14 -17.88 -6.62 -5.91
CA THR A 14 -17.61 -7.95 -6.48
C THR A 14 -16.26 -7.94 -7.18
N SER A 15 -15.38 -8.87 -6.81
CA SER A 15 -14.08 -9.05 -7.45
C SER A 15 -14.28 -9.47 -8.91
N HIS A 16 -14.30 -8.50 -9.83
CA HIS A 16 -14.36 -8.74 -11.27
C HIS A 16 -12.97 -8.64 -11.90
N PRO A 17 -12.61 -9.52 -12.84
CA PRO A 17 -11.32 -9.48 -13.53
C PRO A 17 -11.09 -8.20 -14.35
N SER A 18 -12.16 -7.45 -14.63
CA SER A 18 -12.16 -6.14 -15.28
C SER A 18 -12.13 -4.96 -14.30
N ASN A 19 -11.99 -5.20 -12.99
CA ASN A 19 -12.03 -4.12 -12.01
C ASN A 19 -10.73 -3.29 -12.08
N ARG A 20 -10.86 -2.02 -12.45
CA ARG A 20 -9.74 -1.08 -12.59
C ARG A 20 -9.02 -0.87 -11.26
N TYR A 21 -9.75 -0.87 -10.16
CA TYR A 21 -9.21 -0.59 -8.83
C TYR A 21 -8.98 -1.88 -8.06
N MET A 22 -7.74 -2.09 -7.63
CA MET A 22 -7.34 -3.19 -6.75
C MET A 22 -7.13 -2.63 -5.34
N ALA A 23 -7.77 -3.20 -4.33
CA ALA A 23 -7.57 -2.77 -2.95
C ALA A 23 -6.12 -3.00 -2.51
N LEU A 24 -5.56 -2.06 -1.74
CA LEU A 24 -4.26 -2.29 -1.08
C LEU A 24 -4.41 -3.34 0.02
N THR A 25 -3.41 -4.18 0.19
CA THR A 25 -3.34 -5.20 1.25
C THR A 25 -3.06 -4.60 2.63
N SER A 26 -2.69 -3.32 2.67
CA SER A 26 -2.44 -2.54 3.88
C SER A 26 -3.69 -1.88 4.49
N ASN A 27 -4.87 -1.99 3.86
CA ASN A 27 -6.12 -1.46 4.41
C ASN A 27 -6.39 -2.04 5.82
N CYS A 28 -6.92 -1.21 6.72
CA CYS A 28 -7.18 -1.58 8.12
C CYS A 28 -8.57 -2.21 8.35
N SER A 29 -9.39 -2.32 7.30
CA SER A 29 -10.78 -2.78 7.37
C SER A 29 -11.10 -3.64 6.15
N ASP A 30 -12.09 -4.53 6.31
CA ASP A 30 -12.69 -5.30 5.22
C ASP A 30 -13.41 -4.42 4.19
N MET A 31 -13.70 -3.15 4.54
CA MET A 31 -14.10 -2.11 3.60
C MET A 31 -12.86 -1.34 3.12
N PRO A 32 -12.22 -1.73 2.01
CA PRO A 32 -11.06 -1.02 1.51
C PRO A 32 -11.42 0.41 1.11
N THR A 33 -10.58 1.35 1.54
CA THR A 33 -10.71 2.77 1.18
C THR A 33 -9.56 3.24 0.30
N LEU A 34 -8.46 2.49 0.27
CA LEU A 34 -7.27 2.78 -0.52
C LEU A 34 -7.06 1.72 -1.60
N PHE A 35 -6.77 2.17 -2.82
CA PHE A 35 -6.72 1.34 -4.01
C PHE A 35 -5.57 1.71 -4.94
N VAL A 36 -5.07 0.71 -5.65
CA VAL A 36 -4.23 0.86 -6.84
C VAL A 36 -5.10 0.97 -8.07
N ASP A 37 -4.89 2.01 -8.87
CA ASP A 37 -5.40 2.07 -10.25
C ASP A 37 -4.54 1.17 -11.14
N THR A 38 -5.00 -0.04 -11.41
CA THR A 38 -4.23 -1.04 -12.17
C THR A 38 -3.98 -0.64 -13.63
N HIS A 39 -4.73 0.33 -14.13
CA HIS A 39 -4.63 0.84 -15.51
C HIS A 39 -3.73 2.07 -15.63
N ALA A 40 -3.22 2.64 -14.52
CA ALA A 40 -2.27 3.75 -14.57
C ALA A 40 -1.01 3.39 -15.39
N PRO A 41 -0.31 4.34 -16.02
CA PRO A 41 0.91 4.04 -16.78
C PRO A 41 1.98 3.30 -15.94
N LEU A 42 2.74 2.40 -16.57
CA LEU A 42 3.69 1.52 -15.86
C LEU A 42 4.80 2.31 -15.14
N ASP A 43 5.28 3.37 -15.76
CA ASP A 43 6.23 4.33 -15.20
C ASP A 43 5.66 5.03 -13.95
N ILE A 44 4.39 5.45 -14.00
CA ILE A 44 3.73 6.08 -12.85
C ILE A 44 3.53 5.08 -11.69
N LEU A 45 3.14 3.84 -11.99
CA LEU A 45 3.06 2.78 -10.99
C LEU A 45 4.43 2.47 -10.37
N HIS A 46 5.48 2.43 -11.20
CA HIS A 46 6.84 2.18 -10.77
C HIS A 46 7.37 3.31 -9.87
N ASP A 47 7.15 4.56 -10.25
CA ASP A 47 7.56 5.72 -9.46
C ASP A 47 6.84 5.77 -8.12
N ALA A 48 5.54 5.45 -8.09
CA ALA A 48 4.76 5.36 -6.86
C ALA A 48 5.27 4.25 -5.92
N ALA A 49 5.62 3.07 -6.47
CA ALA A 49 6.19 1.97 -5.71
C ALA A 49 7.57 2.34 -5.15
N GLY A 50 8.43 2.88 -6.02
CA GLY A 50 9.78 3.31 -5.68
C GLY A 50 9.78 4.40 -4.62
N TYR A 51 8.87 5.37 -4.68
CA TYR A 51 8.76 6.44 -3.68
C TYR A 51 8.51 5.88 -2.28
N ARG A 52 7.56 4.95 -2.14
CA ARG A 52 7.21 4.32 -0.85
C ARG A 52 8.34 3.49 -0.29
N ILE A 53 8.93 2.62 -1.12
CA ILE A 53 10.02 1.74 -0.71
C ILE A 53 11.23 2.59 -0.28
N ARG A 54 11.61 3.60 -1.07
CA ARG A 54 12.74 4.48 -0.73
C ARG A 54 12.49 5.28 0.54
N ALA A 55 11.27 5.77 0.79
CA ALA A 55 10.95 6.48 2.02
C ALA A 55 11.19 5.59 3.25
N VAL A 56 10.78 4.32 3.19
CA VAL A 56 11.02 3.36 4.27
C VAL A 56 12.51 3.03 4.39
N THR A 57 13.20 2.82 3.27
CA THR A 57 14.66 2.60 3.27
C THR A 57 15.39 3.74 3.98
N GLN A 58 15.09 4.99 3.64
CA GLN A 58 15.72 6.15 4.26
C GLN A 58 15.47 6.21 5.78
N VAL A 59 14.26 5.84 6.21
CA VAL A 59 13.90 5.78 7.63
C VAL A 59 14.71 4.68 8.35
N LEU A 60 14.81 3.49 7.77
CA LEU A 60 15.57 2.37 8.34
C LEU A 60 17.08 2.62 8.35
N GLU A 61 17.64 3.24 7.31
CA GLU A 61 19.05 3.63 7.25
C GLU A 61 19.39 4.64 8.34
N ASN A 62 18.55 5.67 8.52
CA ASN A 62 18.71 6.66 9.59
C ASN A 62 18.64 6.02 10.98
N LEU A 63 17.80 5.00 11.14
CA LEU A 63 17.69 4.26 12.40
C LEU A 63 18.94 3.41 12.65
N ALA A 64 19.43 2.70 11.63
CA ALA A 64 20.63 1.87 11.73
C ALA A 64 21.91 2.67 12.04
N MET A 65 22.00 3.94 11.62
CA MET A 65 23.12 4.83 11.96
C MET A 65 23.13 5.28 13.44
N ARG A 66 22.01 5.14 14.17
CA ARG A 66 21.93 5.50 15.59
C ARG A 66 22.34 4.28 16.43
N GLY A 67 23.59 4.29 16.91
CA GLY A 67 24.23 3.16 17.60
C GLY A 67 23.54 2.66 18.88
N GLU A 68 22.64 3.45 19.47
CA GLU A 68 21.74 3.01 20.53
C GLU A 68 20.33 3.54 20.28
N ILE A 69 19.41 2.63 19.99
CA ILE A 69 17.98 2.92 20.00
C ILE A 69 17.48 2.53 21.40
N ALA A 70 17.62 3.43 22.37
CA ALA A 70 16.97 3.28 23.67
C ALA A 70 15.45 3.44 23.47
N SER A 71 14.80 2.37 23.02
CA SER A 71 13.39 2.36 22.66
C SER A 71 12.72 1.20 23.35
N ASP A 72 11.64 1.50 24.09
CA ASP A 72 10.74 0.48 24.60
C ASP A 72 10.23 -0.38 23.44
N SER A 73 10.01 -1.67 23.70
CA SER A 73 9.56 -2.64 22.69
C SER A 73 8.25 -2.24 22.00
N VAL A 74 7.41 -1.44 22.67
CA VAL A 74 6.18 -0.86 22.13
C VAL A 74 6.46 0.10 20.97
N ILE A 75 7.48 0.96 21.10
CA ILE A 75 7.86 1.94 20.08
C ILE A 75 8.45 1.22 18.86
N LEU A 76 9.19 0.13 19.06
CA LEU A 76 9.73 -0.66 17.95
C LEU A 76 8.62 -1.36 17.14
N ASN A 77 7.57 -1.85 17.82
CA ASN A 77 6.43 -2.45 17.15
C ASN A 77 5.62 -1.43 16.34
N ASP A 78 5.34 -0.26 16.91
CA ASP A 78 4.63 0.81 16.21
C ASP A 78 5.43 1.31 15.00
N PHE A 79 6.75 1.37 15.13
CA PHE A 79 7.65 1.72 14.03
C PHE A 79 7.67 0.65 12.94
N ALA A 80 7.72 -0.63 13.31
CA ALA A 80 7.64 -1.73 12.35
C ALA A 80 6.30 -1.69 11.59
N LEU A 81 5.19 -1.41 12.27
CA LEU A 81 3.89 -1.26 11.65
C LEU A 81 3.84 -0.05 10.70
N LEU A 82 4.42 1.07 11.12
CA LEU A 82 4.57 2.28 10.31
C LEU A 82 5.36 2.02 9.02
N CYS A 83 6.41 1.20 9.07
CA CYS A 83 7.17 0.79 7.89
C CYS A 83 6.42 -0.25 7.05
N ALA A 84 5.68 -1.15 7.68
CA ALA A 84 5.00 -2.25 6.99
C ALA A 84 3.92 -1.78 6.01
N ILE A 85 3.16 -0.72 6.35
CA ILE A 85 2.11 -0.16 5.47
C ILE A 85 2.68 0.29 4.11
N PRO A 86 3.61 1.26 4.03
CA PRO A 86 4.18 1.71 2.75
C PRO A 86 4.99 0.62 2.03
N LEU A 87 5.61 -0.33 2.74
CA LEU A 87 6.25 -1.49 2.08
C LEU A 87 5.23 -2.38 1.37
N ARG A 88 4.12 -2.72 2.05
CA ARG A 88 3.03 -3.51 1.45
C ARG A 88 2.41 -2.79 0.26
N ASP A 89 2.16 -1.49 0.39
CA ASP A 89 1.69 -0.66 -0.72
C ASP A 89 2.63 -0.71 -1.92
N GLY A 90 3.95 -0.62 -1.67
CA GLY A 90 4.96 -0.73 -2.70
C GLY A 90 4.94 -2.10 -3.38
N CYS A 91 4.81 -3.18 -2.61
CA CYS A 91 4.67 -4.54 -3.14
C CYS A 91 3.41 -4.70 -4.00
N ASP A 92 2.26 -4.20 -3.56
CA ASP A 92 1.00 -4.26 -4.32
C ASP A 92 1.14 -3.57 -5.70
N LEU A 93 1.85 -2.44 -5.75
CA LEU A 93 2.15 -1.74 -7.00
C LEU A 93 3.10 -2.56 -7.90
N LEU A 94 4.16 -3.14 -7.32
CA LEU A 94 5.10 -4.00 -8.06
C LEU A 94 4.42 -5.27 -8.59
N ASP A 95 3.45 -5.83 -7.87
CA ASP A 95 2.68 -6.99 -8.30
C ASP A 95 1.79 -6.65 -9.51
N VAL A 96 1.18 -5.47 -9.53
CA VAL A 96 0.42 -4.98 -10.69
C VAL A 96 1.34 -4.80 -11.90
N ILE A 97 2.51 -4.21 -11.70
CA ILE A 97 3.53 -4.05 -12.76
C ILE A 97 3.94 -5.43 -13.29
N GLY A 98 4.28 -6.37 -12.40
CA GLY A 98 4.70 -7.73 -12.76
C GLY A 98 3.65 -8.47 -13.58
N ARG A 99 2.38 -8.47 -13.13
CA ARG A 99 1.27 -9.07 -13.87
C ARG A 99 1.10 -8.47 -15.27
N ARG A 100 1.20 -7.14 -15.39
CA ARG A 100 1.08 -6.47 -16.69
C ARG A 100 2.25 -6.75 -17.62
N LEU A 101 3.47 -6.84 -17.10
CA LEU A 101 4.64 -7.20 -17.88
C LEU A 101 4.54 -8.64 -18.39
N GLN A 102 4.05 -9.58 -17.58
CA GLN A 102 3.83 -10.98 -17.98
C GLN A 102 2.72 -11.14 -19.03
N ALA A 103 1.69 -10.30 -18.97
CA ALA A 103 0.60 -10.30 -19.94
C ALA A 103 0.97 -9.68 -21.29
N ARG A 104 2.12 -9.00 -21.41
CA ARG A 104 2.58 -8.47 -22.69
C ARG A 104 3.03 -9.62 -23.59
N PRO A 105 2.57 -9.68 -24.84
CA PRO A 105 3.10 -10.65 -25.79
C PRO A 105 4.60 -10.44 -25.95
N SER A 106 5.36 -11.54 -25.92
CA SER A 106 6.76 -11.55 -26.35
C SER A 106 6.85 -11.03 -27.78
N ALA A 107 7.74 -10.07 -28.00
CA ALA A 107 8.00 -9.47 -29.31
C ALA A 107 8.54 -10.50 -30.32
#